data_AF-A0A349AX01-F1
#
_entry.id   AF-A0A349AX01-F1
#
_cell.length_a   1.000
_cell.length_b   1.000
_cell.length_c   1.000
_cell.angle_alpha   90.00
_cell.angle_beta   90.00
_cell.angle_gamma   90.00
#
_symmetry.space_group_name_H-M   'P 1'
#
loop_
_entity.id
_entity.type
_entity.pdbx_description
1 polymer ?
#
loop_
_entity_poly.entity_id
_entity_poly.type
_entity_poly.pdbx_seq_one_letter_code
_entity_poly.pdbx_strand_id
1 'polypeptide(L)'
;MTRYRYGGYHEGPDPLAAPFDVASALDEIGDRVLDGADPREALRDLLRRGSEGRRGLDDLLRKARQRRRDLQESGNLDGTLQKVRELLNQAVELERNALFPDPSDNARMREAELNALPEDTAR
;
A
#
# COMPACT_ATOMS: atom_id res chain seq x y z
N MET A 1 -16.43 -27.82 24.58
CA MET A 1 -15.04 -27.69 25.05
C MET A 1 -14.13 -28.26 23.99
N THR A 2 -13.35 -27.42 23.32
CA THR A 2 -12.47 -27.83 22.22
C THR A 2 -11.29 -28.61 22.78
N ARG A 3 -11.16 -29.89 22.41
CA ARG A 3 -10.15 -30.81 22.96
C ARG A 3 -8.90 -30.73 22.08
N TYR A 4 -7.83 -30.13 22.60
CA TYR A 4 -6.52 -30.13 21.91
C TYR A 4 -5.93 -31.54 21.96
N ARG A 5 -5.48 -32.06 20.81
CA ARG A 5 -4.88 -33.38 20.67
C ARG A 5 -3.42 -33.19 20.27
N TYR A 6 -2.51 -33.44 21.20
CA TYR A 6 -1.07 -33.43 20.94
C TYR A 6 -0.66 -34.78 20.32
N GLY A 7 0.07 -34.73 19.21
CA GLY A 7 0.67 -35.89 18.56
C GLY A 7 2.19 -35.79 18.58
N GLY A 8 2.89 -36.92 18.42
CA GLY A 8 4.34 -36.93 18.28
C GLY A 8 4.77 -36.10 17.07
N TYR A 9 5.89 -35.41 17.19
CA TYR A 9 6.46 -34.66 16.08
C TYR A 9 6.93 -35.64 15.00
N HIS A 10 6.33 -35.58 13.81
CA HIS A 10 6.68 -36.43 12.68
C HIS A 10 7.25 -35.55 11.58
N GLU A 11 8.57 -35.68 11.35
CA GLU A 11 9.40 -35.09 10.29
C GLU A 11 8.95 -33.72 9.73
N GLY A 12 9.72 -32.70 10.10
CA GLY A 12 9.68 -31.35 9.55
C GLY A 12 10.84 -30.50 10.11
N PRO A 13 10.82 -29.18 9.90
CA PRO A 13 11.71 -28.24 10.60
C PRO A 13 11.40 -28.20 12.10
N ASP A 14 12.42 -28.35 12.94
CA ASP A 14 12.30 -28.37 14.41
C ASP A 14 11.29 -27.29 14.90
N PRO A 15 10.20 -27.69 15.58
CA PRO A 15 9.15 -26.75 15.99
C PRO A 15 9.64 -25.81 17.10
N LEU A 16 10.77 -26.13 17.74
CA LEU A 16 11.47 -25.30 18.71
C LEU A 16 12.63 -24.52 18.10
N ALA A 17 12.92 -24.70 16.80
CA ALA A 17 13.90 -23.87 16.13
C ALA A 17 13.47 -22.42 16.29
N ALA A 18 14.39 -21.60 16.80
CA ALA A 18 14.11 -20.19 16.94
C ALA A 18 13.71 -19.64 15.55
N PRO A 19 12.65 -18.82 15.46
CA PRO A 19 12.26 -18.19 14.19
C PRO A 19 13.37 -17.29 13.65
N PHE A 20 14.40 -17.05 14.47
CA PHE A 20 15.62 -16.40 14.10
C PHE A 20 16.85 -17.01 14.75
N ASP A 21 17.89 -17.16 13.94
CA ASP A 21 19.19 -17.63 14.36
C ASP A 21 19.93 -16.49 15.09
N VAL A 22 19.73 -16.44 16.41
CA VAL A 22 20.39 -15.48 17.29
C VAL A 22 21.87 -15.77 17.38
N ALA A 23 22.28 -17.03 17.30
CA ALA A 23 23.67 -17.43 17.47
C ALA A 23 24.51 -16.86 16.33
N SER A 24 24.11 -17.09 15.08
CA SER A 24 24.80 -16.52 13.93
C SER A 24 24.85 -14.99 13.95
N ALA A 25 23.78 -14.33 14.42
CA ALA A 25 23.75 -12.87 14.57
C ALA A 25 24.71 -12.36 15.66
N LEU A 26 24.86 -13.12 16.75
CA LEU A 26 25.81 -12.81 17.81
C LEU A 26 27.25 -13.06 17.37
N ASP A 27 27.51 -14.12 16.62
CA ASP A 27 28.83 -14.41 16.07
C ASP A 27 29.29 -13.29 15.13
N GLU A 28 28.43 -12.80 14.23
CA GLU A 28 28.77 -11.69 13.33
C GLU A 28 29.05 -10.37 14.08
N ILE A 29 28.32 -10.11 15.18
CA ILE A 29 28.64 -8.97 16.06
C ILE A 29 29.97 -9.20 16.76
N GLY A 30 30.20 -10.42 17.25
CA GLY A 30 31.43 -10.84 17.92
C GLY A 30 32.65 -10.60 17.04
N ASP A 31 32.62 -11.06 15.79
CA ASP A 31 33.69 -10.87 14.82
C ASP A 31 34.03 -9.39 14.63
N ARG A 32 33.02 -8.53 14.47
CA ARG A 32 33.26 -7.08 14.32
C ARG A 32 33.82 -6.42 15.58
N VAL A 33 33.41 -6.87 16.77
CA VAL A 33 33.96 -6.35 18.02
C VAL A 33 35.40 -6.81 18.20
N LEU A 34 35.72 -8.05 17.83
CA LEU A 34 37.09 -8.58 17.82
C LEU A 34 37.98 -7.82 16.82
N ASP A 35 37.40 -7.35 15.72
CA ASP A 35 38.04 -6.45 14.75
C ASP A 35 38.17 -4.99 15.24
N GLY A 36 37.68 -4.69 16.46
CA GLY A 36 37.85 -3.39 17.12
C GLY A 36 36.67 -2.43 17.00
N ALA A 37 35.52 -2.87 16.47
CA ALA A 37 34.32 -2.04 16.42
C ALA A 37 33.65 -1.89 17.81
N ASP A 38 32.98 -0.75 18.02
CA ASP A 38 32.11 -0.60 19.20
C ASP A 38 30.90 -1.56 19.10
N PRO A 39 30.52 -2.27 20.18
CA PRO A 39 29.41 -3.23 20.14
C PRO A 39 28.07 -2.63 19.69
N ARG A 40 27.78 -1.36 20.05
CA ARG A 40 26.55 -0.70 19.61
C ARG A 40 26.59 -0.36 18.13
N GLU A 41 27.76 0.04 17.64
CA GLU A 41 27.98 0.27 16.22
C GLU A 41 27.84 -1.02 15.41
N ALA A 42 28.47 -2.11 15.87
CA ALA A 42 28.36 -3.43 15.24
C ALA A 42 26.90 -3.90 15.15
N LEU A 43 26.12 -3.79 16.24
CA LEU A 43 24.70 -4.10 16.24
C LEU A 43 23.92 -3.20 15.27
N ARG A 44 24.18 -1.88 15.29
CA ARG A 44 23.49 -0.92 14.42
C ARG A 44 23.73 -1.25 12.95
N ASP A 45 24.96 -1.59 12.59
CA ASP A 45 25.33 -1.95 11.24
C ASP A 45 24.75 -3.30 10.81
N LEU A 46 24.68 -4.27 11.72
CA LEU A 46 24.00 -5.55 11.50
C LEU A 46 22.51 -5.31 11.20
N LEU A 47 21.82 -4.51 12.01
CA LEU A 47 20.41 -4.18 11.79
C LEU A 47 20.20 -3.42 10.48
N ARG A 48 21.11 -2.51 10.13
CA ARG A 48 21.01 -1.71 8.92
C ARG A 48 21.20 -2.55 7.66
N ARG A 49 22.27 -3.34 7.60
CA ARG A 49 22.66 -4.15 6.42
C ARG A 49 21.92 -5.48 6.34
N GLY A 50 21.54 -6.05 7.49
CA GLY A 50 21.08 -7.43 7.60
C GLY A 50 22.24 -8.38 7.87
N SER A 51 21.90 -9.65 8.05
CA SER A 51 22.83 -10.76 8.26
C SER A 51 22.59 -11.83 7.18
N GLU A 52 23.40 -12.89 7.15
CA GLU A 52 23.17 -13.99 6.22
C GLU A 52 21.72 -14.53 6.31
N GLY A 53 21.09 -14.66 5.15
CA GLY A 53 19.68 -15.08 5.02
C GLY A 53 18.64 -14.04 5.43
N ARG A 54 19.03 -12.81 5.82
CA ARG A 54 18.10 -11.79 6.37
C ARG A 54 18.31 -10.41 5.78
N ARG A 55 17.20 -9.78 5.41
CA ARG A 55 17.19 -8.40 4.91
C ARG A 55 17.38 -7.42 6.06
N GLY A 56 18.25 -6.44 5.86
CA GLY A 56 18.43 -5.31 6.76
C GLY A 56 17.30 -4.28 6.69
N LEU A 57 17.32 -3.35 7.63
CA LEU A 57 16.37 -2.23 7.70
C LEU A 57 16.39 -1.36 6.44
N ASP A 58 17.55 -1.20 5.80
CA ASP A 58 17.66 -0.41 4.56
C ASP A 58 16.85 -1.02 3.42
N ASP A 59 16.88 -2.35 3.29
CA ASP A 59 16.11 -3.08 2.29
C ASP A 59 14.61 -3.06 2.59
N LEU A 60 14.24 -3.19 3.86
CA LEU A 60 12.85 -3.07 4.29
C LEU A 60 12.30 -1.66 4.00
N LEU A 61 13.07 -0.63 4.31
CA LEU A 61 12.71 0.76 4.01
C LEU A 61 12.58 0.99 2.50
N ARG A 62 13.49 0.42 1.70
CA ARG A 62 13.42 0.47 0.24
C ARG A 62 12.12 -0.15 -0.28
N LYS A 63 11.77 -1.33 0.22
CA LYS A 63 10.52 -2.03 -0.14
C LYS A 63 9.28 -1.26 0.29
N ALA A 64 9.27 -0.71 1.50
CA ALA A 64 8.15 0.09 1.99
C ALA A 64 7.94 1.34 1.11
N ARG A 65 9.02 2.01 0.71
CA ARG A 65 8.96 3.16 -0.21
C ARG A 65 8.46 2.77 -1.59
N GLN A 66 8.90 1.63 -2.14
CA GLN A 66 8.39 1.12 -3.42
C GLN A 66 6.90 0.83 -3.31
N ARG A 67 6.48 0.09 -2.29
CA ARG A 67 5.07 -0.26 -2.10
C ARG A 67 4.18 0.96 -1.94
N ARG A 68 4.67 2.01 -1.28
CA ARG A 68 3.96 3.28 -1.17
C ARG A 68 3.76 3.95 -2.53
N ARG A 69 4.79 3.97 -3.40
CA ARG A 69 4.67 4.50 -4.76
C ARG A 69 3.68 3.67 -5.58
N ASP A 70 3.82 2.34 -5.53
CA ASP A 70 2.90 1.45 -6.26
C ASP A 70 1.45 1.70 -5.84
N LEU A 71 1.17 1.90 -4.55
CA LEU A 71 -0.17 2.19 -4.05
C LEU A 71 -0.69 3.58 -4.43
N GLN A 72 0.20 4.56 -4.57
CA GLN A 72 -0.14 5.89 -5.06
C GLN A 72 -0.47 5.84 -6.55
N GLU A 73 0.35 5.16 -7.35
CA GLU A 73 0.13 4.95 -8.79
C GLU A 73 -1.09 4.08 -9.07
N SER A 74 -1.30 3.02 -8.28
CA SER A 74 -2.43 2.11 -8.37
C SER A 74 -3.64 2.60 -7.57
N GLY A 75 -3.67 3.85 -7.14
CA GLY A 75 -4.76 4.43 -6.36
C GLY A 75 -6.08 4.28 -7.12
N ASN A 76 -6.79 3.17 -6.85
CA ASN A 76 -8.06 2.79 -7.48
C ASN A 76 -9.14 3.89 -7.37
N LEU A 77 -8.95 4.84 -6.46
CA LEU A 77 -9.81 6.01 -6.30
C LEU A 77 -9.69 6.97 -7.48
N ASP A 78 -8.50 7.26 -8.01
CA ASP A 78 -8.37 8.17 -9.16
C ASP A 78 -9.03 7.59 -10.40
N GLY A 79 -8.83 6.29 -10.68
CA GLY A 79 -9.47 5.61 -11.81
C GLY A 79 -10.99 5.52 -11.68
N THR A 80 -11.51 5.23 -10.48
CA THR A 80 -12.96 5.17 -10.24
C THR A 80 -13.60 6.56 -10.25
N LEU A 81 -12.97 7.57 -9.66
CA LEU A 81 -13.42 8.97 -9.73
C LEU A 81 -13.37 9.51 -11.17
N GLN A 82 -12.34 9.15 -11.94
CA GLN A 82 -12.26 9.50 -13.35
C GLN A 82 -13.39 8.83 -14.15
N LYS A 83 -13.70 7.56 -13.88
CA LYS A 83 -14.85 6.87 -14.49
C LYS A 83 -16.18 7.52 -14.12
N VAL A 84 -16.36 7.91 -12.86
CA VAL A 84 -17.55 8.64 -12.40
C VAL A 84 -17.65 10.00 -13.10
N ARG A 85 -16.54 10.74 -13.24
CA ARG A 85 -16.50 12.02 -13.97
C ARG A 85 -16.91 11.84 -15.43
N GLU A 86 -16.40 10.82 -16.11
CA GLU A 86 -16.82 10.49 -17.49
C GLU A 86 -18.32 10.22 -17.60
N LEU A 87 -18.87 9.40 -16.70
CA LEU A 87 -20.30 9.06 -16.70
C LEU A 87 -21.19 10.27 -16.40
N LEU A 88 -20.77 11.13 -15.47
CA LEU A 88 -21.48 12.37 -15.15
C LEU A 88 -21.46 13.34 -16.33
N ASN A 89 -20.32 13.52 -17.00
CA ASN A 89 -20.23 14.36 -18.20
C ASN A 89 -21.14 13.84 -19.32
N GLN A 90 -21.17 12.52 -19.54
CA GLN A 90 -22.09 11.92 -20.51
C GLN A 90 -23.56 12.18 -20.14
N ALA A 91 -23.93 12.04 -18.87
CA ALA A 91 -25.29 12.29 -18.41
C ALA A 91 -25.71 13.76 -18.62
N VAL A 92 -24.83 14.72 -18.31
CA VAL A 92 -25.08 16.16 -18.52
C VAL A 92 -25.26 16.47 -20.00
N GLU A 93 -24.43 15.91 -20.88
CA GLU A 93 -24.57 16.10 -22.33
C GLU A 93 -25.86 15.48 -22.87
N LEU A 94 -26.28 14.32 -22.36
CA LEU A 94 -27.57 13.73 -22.73
C LEU A 94 -28.75 14.62 -22.30
N GLU A 95 -28.71 15.18 -21.09
CA GLU A 95 -29.75 16.09 -20.59
C GLU A 95 -29.81 17.38 -21.43
N ARG A 96 -28.65 17.98 -21.75
CA ARG A 96 -28.58 19.17 -22.64
C ARG A 96 -29.20 18.90 -24.01
N ASN A 97 -28.88 17.75 -24.62
CA ASN A 97 -29.43 17.37 -25.92
C ASN A 97 -30.94 17.12 -25.88
N ALA A 98 -31.47 16.60 -24.77
CA ALA A 98 -32.90 16.38 -24.59
C ALA A 98 -33.68 17.71 -24.41
N LEU A 99 -33.06 18.70 -23.77
CA LEU A 99 -33.66 20.02 -23.55
C LEU A 99 -33.60 20.92 -24.79
N PHE A 100 -32.58 20.79 -25.62
CA PHE A 100 -32.37 21.63 -26.82
C PHE A 100 -33.59 21.75 -27.75
N PRO A 101 -34.33 20.67 -28.09
CA PRO A 101 -35.52 20.78 -28.95
C PRO A 101 -36.80 21.22 -28.23
N ASP A 102 -36.83 21.31 -26.89
CA ASP A 102 -38.03 21.67 -26.11
C ASP A 102 -38.12 23.21 -25.93
N PRO A 103 -39.16 23.87 -26.47
CA PRO A 103 -39.34 25.31 -26.34
C PRO A 103 -39.97 25.76 -25.00
N SER A 104 -40.27 24.84 -24.08
CA SER A 104 -40.97 25.16 -22.84
C SER A 104 -40.14 26.02 -21.87
N ASP A 105 -40.80 26.88 -21.09
CA ASP A 105 -40.13 27.68 -20.05
C ASP A 105 -39.45 26.79 -18.98
N ASN A 106 -40.00 25.61 -18.73
CA ASN A 106 -39.39 24.60 -17.86
C ASN A 106 -38.06 24.10 -18.43
N ALA A 107 -37.96 23.88 -19.74
CA ALA A 107 -36.71 23.47 -20.37
C ALA A 107 -35.65 24.57 -20.28
N ARG A 108 -36.04 25.84 -20.47
CA ARG A 108 -35.17 27.01 -20.29
C ARG A 108 -34.63 27.15 -18.86
N MET A 109 -35.49 26.90 -17.87
CA MET A 109 -35.09 26.91 -16.47
C MET A 109 -34.05 25.82 -16.17
N ARG A 110 -34.26 24.60 -16.67
CA ARG A 110 -33.31 23.48 -16.50
C ARG A 110 -31.98 23.71 -17.23
N GLU A 111 -31.99 24.29 -18.43
CA GLU A 111 -30.74 24.70 -19.12
C GLU A 111 -29.92 25.66 -18.26
N ALA A 112 -30.57 26.64 -17.62
CA ALA A 112 -29.89 27.59 -16.74
C ALA A 112 -29.30 26.91 -15.49
N GLU A 113 -30.01 25.93 -14.91
CA GLU A 113 -29.50 25.13 -13.80
C GLU A 113 -28.28 24.28 -14.20
N LEU A 114 -28.31 23.63 -15.38
CA LEU A 114 -27.18 22.86 -15.89
C LEU A 114 -25.94 23.72 -16.16
N ASN A 115 -26.13 24.97 -16.58
CA ASN A 115 -25.04 25.92 -16.80
C ASN A 115 -24.45 26.48 -15.50
N ALA A 116 -25.18 26.39 -14.39
CA ALA A 116 -24.70 26.79 -13.06
C ALA A 116 -23.91 25.67 -12.35
N LEU A 117 -23.83 24.47 -12.93
CA LEU A 117 -23.06 23.38 -12.35
C LEU A 117 -21.55 23.69 -12.36
N PRO A 118 -20.81 23.31 -11.30
CA PRO A 118 -19.37 23.49 -11.25
C PRO A 118 -18.64 22.59 -12.26
N GLU A 119 -17.55 23.09 -12.84
CA GLU A 119 -16.71 22.35 -13.81
C GLU A 119 -16.02 21.12 -13.19
N ASP A 120 -15.86 21.08 -11.87
CA ASP A 120 -15.31 19.93 -11.14
C ASP A 120 -16.03 19.71 -9.82
N THR A 121 -16.44 18.46 -9.57
CA THR A 121 -17.14 18.01 -8.37
C THR A 121 -16.20 17.51 -7.27
N ALA A 122 -14.88 17.48 -7.51
CA ALA A 122 -13.88 16.85 -6.64
C ALA A 122 -12.87 17.84 -6.00
N ARG A 123 -13.28 19.07 -5.70
CA ARG A 123 -12.41 20.05 -5.02
C ARG A 123 -12.35 19.88 -3.50
#